data_AF-A0A8J7UGQ5-F1
#
_entry.id   AF-A0A8J7UGQ5-F1
#
_cell.length_a   1.000
_cell.length_b   1.000
_cell.length_c   1.000
_cell.angle_alpha   90.00
_cell.angle_beta   90.00
_cell.angle_gamma   90.00
#
_symmetry.space_group_name_H-M   'P 1'
#
loop_
_entity.id
_entity.type
_entity.pdbx_description
1 polymer ?
#
loop_
_entity_poly.entity_id
_entity_poly.type
_entity_poly.pdbx_seq_one_letter_code
_entity_poly.pdbx_strand_id
1 'polypeptide(L)' 'MRTMLLYAGIALTIAGVLSLSFALLNMFGYYHVLDGPAGLYSRLHRRMIIFLMAGLVLAVAGAVCLIIRSRM' A
#
# COMPACT_ATOMS: atom_id res chain seq x y z
N MET A 1 4.87 18.82 18.95
CA MET A 1 3.79 18.21 18.13
C MET A 1 4.10 18.17 16.62
N ARG A 2 4.51 19.28 15.99
CA ARG A 2 4.85 19.33 14.54
C ARG A 2 5.90 18.31 14.07
N THR A 3 6.90 17.99 14.89
CA THR A 3 7.94 16.98 14.57
C THR A 3 7.41 15.55 14.62
N MET A 4 6.53 15.23 15.59
CA MET A 4 5.89 13.91 15.67
C MET A 4 4.99 13.62 14.47
N LEU A 5 4.21 14.61 14.00
CA LEU A 5 3.39 14.50 12.79
C LEU A 5 4.25 14.28 11.52
N LEU A 6 5.45 14.83 11.50
CA LEU A 6 6.40 14.66 10.39
C LEU A 6 6.87 13.20 10.29
N TYR A 7 7.35 12.64 11.40
CA TYR A 7 7.80 11.25 11.44
C TYR A 7 6.65 10.27 11.16
N ALA A 8 5.46 10.53 11.71
CA ALA A 8 4.27 9.73 11.44
C ALA A 8 3.87 9.77 9.96
N GLY A 9 3.86 10.97 9.35
CA GLY A 9 3.56 11.14 7.93
C GLY A 9 4.55 10.41 7.02
N ILE A 10 5.85 10.49 7.30
CA ILE A 10 6.90 9.77 6.55
C ILE A 10 6.76 8.26 6.71
N ALA A 11 6.55 7.77 7.93
CA ALA A 11 6.40 6.32 8.17
C ALA A 11 5.17 5.77 7.42
N LEU A 12 4.06 6.51 7.42
CA LEU A 12 2.83 6.13 6.72
C LEU A 12 3.01 6.13 5.20
N THR A 13 3.68 7.14 4.62
CA THR A 13 3.94 7.17 3.18
C THR A 13 4.91 6.06 2.75
N ILE A 14 5.97 5.79 3.52
CA ILE A 14 6.89 4.67 3.24
C ILE A 14 6.15 3.33 3.31
N ALA A 15 5.35 3.10 4.35
CA ALA A 15 4.54 1.89 4.49
C ALA A 15 3.52 1.75 3.34
N GLY A 16 2.92 2.87 2.91
CA GLY A 16 2.03 2.94 1.76
C GLY A 16 2.72 2.53 0.46
N VAL A 17 3.91 3.08 0.18
CA VAL A 17 4.72 2.73 -1.00
C VAL A 17 5.10 1.25 -0.98
N LEU A 18 5.59 0.74 0.15
CA LEU A 18 5.93 -0.69 0.29
C LEU A 18 4.72 -1.58 0.01
N SER A 19 3.56 -1.24 0.57
CA SER A 19 2.32 -1.99 0.35
C SER A 19 1.90 -1.97 -1.13
N LEU A 20 2.02 -0.83 -1.81
CA LEU A 20 1.76 -0.74 -3.26
C LEU A 20 2.77 -1.55 -4.09
N SER A 21 4.05 -1.56 -3.72
CA SER A 21 5.06 -2.41 -4.35
C SER A 21 4.75 -3.89 -4.20
N PHE A 22 4.28 -4.32 -3.02
CA PHE A 22 3.81 -5.70 -2.80
C PHE A 22 2.55 -6.02 -3.62
N ALA A 23 1.64 -5.07 -3.80
CA ALA A 23 0.48 -5.25 -4.67
C ALA A 23 0.92 -5.47 -6.15
N LEU A 24 1.86 -4.65 -6.64
CA LEU A 24 2.44 -4.80 -7.97
C LEU A 24 3.17 -6.13 -8.14
N LEU A 25 3.97 -6.56 -7.16
CA LEU A 25 4.63 -7.87 -7.19
C LEU A 25 3.61 -9.02 -7.27
N ASN A 26 2.51 -8.95 -6.53
CA ASN A 26 1.43 -9.93 -6.63
C ASN A 26 0.71 -9.87 -8.00
N MET A 27 0.62 -8.70 -8.62
CA MET A 27 0.10 -8.53 -9.99
C MET A 27 1.02 -9.17 -11.03
N PHE A 28 2.34 -8.94 -10.96
CA PHE A 28 3.31 -9.62 -11.83
C PHE A 28 3.29 -11.13 -11.65
N GLY A 29 3.26 -11.61 -10.40
CA GLY A 29 3.09 -13.03 -10.10
C GLY A 29 1.77 -13.59 -10.64
N TYR A 30 0.70 -12.81 -10.61
CA TYR A 30 -0.59 -13.17 -11.20
C TYR A 30 -0.52 -13.30 -12.73
N TYR A 31 0.15 -12.38 -13.43
CA TYR A 31 0.30 -12.43 -14.89
C TYR A 31 1.19 -13.58 -15.38
N HIS A 32 2.15 -14.04 -14.58
CA HIS A 32 3.01 -15.17 -14.94
C HIS A 32 2.43 -16.54 -14.55
N VAL A 33 1.32 -16.57 -13.82
CA VAL A 33 0.62 -17.81 -13.39
C VAL A 33 -0.67 -18.02 -14.18
N LEU A 34 -0.79 -17.42 -15.38
CA LEU A 34 -1.98 -17.54 -16.24
C LEU A 34 -2.31 -19.00 -16.64
N ASP A 35 -1.35 -19.92 -16.56
CA ASP A 35 -1.54 -21.37 -16.78
C ASP A 35 -1.68 -22.19 -15.48
N GLY A 36 -1.75 -21.54 -14.32
CA GLY A 36 -1.83 -22.18 -13.00
C GLY A 36 -3.26 -22.51 -12.53
N PRO A 37 -3.41 -23.34 -11.47
CA PRO A 37 -4.71 -23.73 -10.95
C PRO A 37 -5.52 -22.53 -10.43
N ALA A 38 -6.83 -22.49 -10.68
CA ALA A 38 -7.73 -21.40 -10.30
C ALA A 38 -7.70 -21.03 -8.79
N GLY A 39 -7.34 -21.99 -7.93
CA GLY A 39 -7.12 -21.76 -6.50
C GLY A 39 -5.91 -20.85 -6.19
N LEU A 40 -4.86 -20.89 -7.01
CA LEU A 40 -3.69 -20.01 -6.87
C LEU A 40 -4.03 -18.58 -7.30
N TYR A 41 -4.78 -18.46 -8.39
CA TYR A 41 -5.28 -17.19 -8.93
C TYR A 41 -6.10 -16.41 -7.90
N SER A 42 -7.09 -17.06 -7.27
CA SER A 42 -7.95 -16.40 -6.28
C SER A 42 -7.18 -15.90 -5.05
N ARG A 43 -6.14 -16.63 -4.62
CA ARG A 43 -5.28 -16.25 -3.48
C ARG A 43 -4.37 -15.09 -3.83
N LEU A 44 -3.73 -15.09 -5.00
CA LEU A 44 -2.87 -14.00 -5.47
C LEU A 44 -3.67 -12.71 -5.69
N HIS A 45 -4.83 -12.82 -6.34
CA HIS A 45 -5.73 -11.68 -6.56
C HIS A 45 -6.22 -11.08 -5.22
N ARG A 46 -6.60 -11.93 -4.26
CA ARG A 46 -7.01 -11.46 -2.93
C ARG A 46 -5.87 -10.73 -2.20
N ARG A 47 -4.65 -11.27 -2.24
CA ARG A 47 -3.47 -10.63 -1.64
C ARG A 47 -3.17 -9.28 -2.30
N MET A 48 -3.21 -9.23 -3.64
CA MET A 48 -3.04 -8.00 -4.41
C MET A 48 -4.03 -6.91 -3.96
N ILE A 49 -5.33 -7.23 -3.88
CA ILE A 49 -6.35 -6.28 -3.44
C ILE A 49 -6.10 -5.79 -2.01
N ILE A 50 -5.75 -6.69 -1.09
CA ILE A 50 -5.49 -6.32 0.31
C ILE A 50 -4.32 -5.33 0.39
N PHE A 51 -3.20 -5.63 -0.27
CA PHE A 51 -2.04 -4.74 -0.29
C PHE A 51 -2.31 -3.42 -1.02
N LEU A 52 -3.12 -3.44 -2.07
CA LEU A 52 -3.54 -2.23 -2.77
C LEU A 52 -4.36 -1.32 -1.85
N MET A 53 -5.40 -1.86 -1.20
CA MET A 53 -6.28 -1.11 -0.30
C MET A 53 -5.52 -0.61 0.93
N ALA A 54 -4.69 -1.44 1.54
CA ALA A 54 -3.84 -1.04 2.66
C ALA A 54 -2.87 0.08 2.26
N GLY A 55 -2.24 -0.03 1.09
CA GLY A 55 -1.33 0.99 0.57
C GLY A 55 -2.03 2.33 0.33
N LEU A 56 -3.25 2.30 -0.21
CA LEU A 56 -4.08 3.47 -0.45
C LEU A 56 -4.47 4.18 0.86
N VAL A 57 -4.92 3.42 1.86
CA VAL A 57 -5.28 3.96 3.18
C VAL A 57 -4.07 4.60 3.86
N LEU A 58 -2.91 3.93 3.84
CA LEU A 58 -1.67 4.44 4.41
C LEU A 58 -1.18 5.71 3.70
N ALA A 59 -1.27 5.75 2.37
CA ALA A 59 -0.90 6.93 1.58
C ALA A 59 -1.81 8.13 1.88
N VAL A 60 -3.13 7.91 1.98
CA VAL A 60 -4.10 8.96 2.33
C VAL A 60 -3.85 9.46 3.76
N ALA A 61 -3.67 8.55 4.73
CA ALA A 61 -3.37 8.92 6.12
C ALA A 61 -2.06 9.71 6.23
N GLY A 62 -1.01 9.29 5.50
CA GLY A 62 0.26 10.01 5.43
C GLY A 62 0.11 11.41 4.81
N ALA A 63 -0.64 11.53 3.72
CA ALA A 63 -0.93 12.81 3.07
C ALA A 63 -1.70 13.76 4.00
N VAL A 64 -2.73 13.27 4.69
CA VAL A 64 -3.49 14.04 5.68
C VAL A 64 -2.58 14.51 6.81
N CYS A 65 -1.70 13.65 7.32
CA CYS A 65 -0.74 14.00 8.37
C CYS A 65 0.20 15.15 7.94
N LEU A 66 0.68 15.11 6.70
CA LEU A 66 1.54 16.15 6.12
C LEU A 66 0.79 17.46 5.85
N ILE A 67 -0.47 17.39 5.37
CA ILE A 67 -1.31 18.57 5.13
C ILE A 67 -1.68 19.25 6.45
N ILE A 68 -2.08 18.49 7.48
CA ILE A 68 -2.39 19.04 8.80
C ILE A 68 -1.15 19.74 9.37
N ARG A 69 0.03 19.15 9.22
CA ARG A 69 1.29 19.76 9.63
C ARG A 69 1.59 21.07 8.91
N SER A 70 1.26 21.20 7.61
CA SER A 70 1.53 22.44 6.85
C SER A 70 0.55 23.57 7.16
N ARG A 71 -0.60 23.26 7.75
CA ARG A 71 -1.65 24.22 8.14
C ARG A 71 -1.54 24.72 9.58
N MET A 72 -0.92 23.94 10.48
CA MET A 72 -0.46 24.42 11.80
C MET A 72 0.85 25.15 11.66
#